data_AF-A0A2H0QH27-F1
#
_entry.id   AF-A0A2H0QH27-F1
#
_cell.length_a   1.000
_cell.length_b   1.000
_cell.length_c   1.000
_cell.angle_alpha   90.00
_cell.angle_beta   90.00
_cell.angle_gamma   90.00
#
_symmetry.space_group_name_H-M   'P 1'
#
loop_
_entity.id
_entity.type
_entity.pdbx_description
1 polymer ?
#
loop_
_entity_poly.entity_id
_entity_poly.type
_entity_poly.pdbx_seq_one_letter_code
_entity_poly.pdbx_strand_id
1 'polypeptide(L)'
;MIAQNSEPPISTEFQKVVDEVSYGRPLPEALRKMADRIGLLDINFFVVILSVQQDTGGNLAEVLTNLSNIIRKRKQLRLKINAMTSEGRFTAWIFAGIPIVEIFAIWVITPEYLEPLFKTDGGNIGLAIAVGLIVFAIYISKRLCKIDI
;
A
#
# COMPACT_ATOMS: atom_id res chain seq x y z
N MET A 1 -22.59 17.22 -14.23
CA MET A 1 -22.93 15.82 -13.88
C MET A 1 -21.97 15.19 -12.88
N ILE A 2 -20.63 15.26 -13.04
CA ILE A 2 -19.69 14.69 -12.05
C ILE A 2 -19.77 15.40 -10.67
N ALA A 3 -19.88 16.74 -10.65
CA ALA A 3 -20.04 17.52 -9.42
C ALA A 3 -21.31 17.16 -8.61
N GLN A 4 -22.36 16.67 -9.26
CA GLN A 4 -23.63 16.31 -8.63
C GLN A 4 -23.71 14.83 -8.23
N ASN A 5 -22.88 13.96 -8.82
CA ASN A 5 -22.90 12.50 -8.61
C ASN A 5 -21.72 11.98 -7.78
N SER A 6 -20.96 12.86 -7.13
CA SER A 6 -19.77 12.50 -6.33
C SER A 6 -19.95 12.98 -4.88
N GLU A 7 -19.37 12.25 -3.93
CA GLU A 7 -19.34 12.69 -2.54
C GLU A 7 -18.23 13.73 -2.29
N PRO A 8 -18.38 14.63 -1.31
CA PRO A 8 -17.28 15.47 -0.85
C PRO A 8 -16.08 14.61 -0.43
N PRO A 9 -14.83 15.01 -0.73
CA PRO A 9 -14.40 16.32 -1.23
C PRO A 9 -14.39 16.48 -2.77
N ILE A 10 -14.66 15.40 -3.53
CA ILE A 10 -14.54 15.41 -5.00
C ILE A 10 -15.60 16.31 -5.65
N SER A 11 -16.85 16.25 -5.20
CA SER A 11 -17.91 17.13 -5.70
C SER A 11 -17.59 18.60 -5.49
N THR A 12 -17.07 18.96 -4.32
CA THR A 12 -16.68 20.33 -3.98
C THR A 12 -15.58 20.86 -4.91
N GLU A 13 -14.58 20.05 -5.23
CA GLU A 13 -13.50 20.46 -6.12
C GLU A 13 -13.95 20.58 -7.58
N PHE A 14 -14.78 19.66 -8.07
CA PHE A 14 -15.38 19.79 -9.41
C PHE A 14 -16.37 20.95 -9.50
N GLN A 15 -17.09 21.28 -8.42
CA GLN A 15 -17.98 22.44 -8.38
C GLN A 15 -17.19 23.75 -8.54
N LYS A 16 -16.05 23.89 -7.84
CA LYS A 16 -15.16 25.05 -8.01
C LYS A 16 -14.67 25.19 -9.46
N VAL A 17 -14.38 24.08 -10.14
CA VAL A 17 -13.99 24.12 -11.57
C VAL A 17 -15.15 24.62 -12.43
N VAL A 18 -16.38 24.13 -12.19
CA VAL A 18 -17.57 24.60 -12.90
C VAL A 18 -17.78 26.09 -12.68
N ASP A 19 -17.69 26.56 -11.43
CA ASP A 19 -17.86 27.96 -11.08
C ASP A 19 -16.79 28.83 -11.78
N GLU A 20 -15.51 28.45 -11.72
CA GLU A 20 -14.42 29.17 -12.39
C GLU A 20 -14.60 29.27 -13.91
N VAL A 21 -15.07 28.19 -14.55
CA VAL A 21 -15.37 28.18 -15.98
C VAL A 21 -16.58 29.06 -16.31
N SER A 22 -17.62 29.06 -15.46
CA SER A 22 -18.77 29.96 -15.60
C SER A 22 -18.40 31.44 -15.47
N TYR A 23 -17.33 31.77 -14.73
CA TYR A 23 -16.75 33.12 -14.67
C TYR A 23 -15.81 33.44 -15.85
N GLY A 24 -15.74 32.59 -16.88
CA GLY A 24 -14.98 32.84 -18.10
C GLY A 24 -13.50 32.42 -18.02
N ARG A 25 -13.08 31.72 -16.96
CA ARG A 25 -11.72 31.16 -16.92
C ARG A 25 -11.60 29.97 -17.87
N PRO A 26 -10.48 29.83 -18.62
CA PRO A 26 -10.25 28.65 -19.44
C PRO A 26 -10.27 27.36 -18.61
N LEU A 27 -10.97 26.33 -19.11
CA LEU A 27 -11.07 25.01 -18.47
C LEU A 27 -9.71 24.40 -18.10
N PRO A 28 -8.65 24.46 -18.96
CA PRO A 28 -7.32 23.96 -18.60
C PRO A 28 -6.74 24.62 -17.34
N GLU A 29 -6.97 25.92 -17.18
CA GLU A 29 -6.47 26.69 -16.04
C GLU A 29 -7.25 26.35 -14.76
N ALA A 30 -8.57 26.25 -14.85
CA ALA A 30 -9.43 25.85 -13.73
C ALA A 30 -9.11 24.42 -13.24
N LEU A 31 -8.88 23.50 -14.19
CA LEU A 31 -8.47 22.13 -13.88
C LEU A 31 -7.06 22.07 -13.26
N ARG A 32 -6.12 22.91 -13.72
CA ARG A 32 -4.76 22.96 -13.12
C ARG A 32 -4.82 23.39 -11.67
N LYS A 33 -5.62 24.41 -11.35
CA LYS A 33 -5.86 24.83 -9.97
C LYS A 33 -6.49 23.73 -9.11
N MET A 34 -7.39 22.93 -9.67
CA MET A 34 -7.92 21.75 -8.98
C MET A 34 -6.82 20.71 -8.72
N ALA A 35 -5.95 20.43 -9.70
CA ALA A 35 -4.86 19.48 -9.55
C ALA A 35 -3.84 19.92 -8.50
N ASP A 36 -3.50 21.21 -8.45
CA ASP A 36 -2.62 21.81 -7.45
C ASP A 36 -3.20 21.67 -6.03
N ARG A 37 -4.52 21.83 -5.87
CA ARG A 37 -5.21 21.67 -4.57
C ARG A 37 -5.31 20.21 -4.12
N ILE A 38 -5.58 19.28 -5.05
CA ILE A 38 -5.73 17.85 -4.72
C ILE A 38 -4.37 17.20 -4.48
N GLY A 39 -3.30 17.66 -5.13
CA GLY A 39 -1.93 17.18 -4.89
C GLY A 39 -1.67 15.73 -5.29
N LEU A 40 -2.60 15.06 -5.97
CA LEU A 40 -2.45 13.69 -6.45
C LEU A 40 -1.79 13.67 -7.82
N LEU A 41 -0.73 12.87 -7.96
CA LEU A 41 0.01 12.71 -9.23
C LEU A 41 -0.91 12.32 -10.40
N ASP A 42 -1.90 11.45 -10.14
CA ASP A 42 -2.84 10.97 -11.16
C ASP A 42 -3.76 12.10 -11.68
N ILE A 43 -4.13 13.07 -10.82
CA ILE A 43 -4.92 14.24 -11.22
C ILE A 43 -4.06 15.24 -12.00
N ASN A 44 -2.80 15.43 -11.61
CA ASN A 44 -1.88 16.29 -12.37
C ASN A 44 -1.64 15.76 -13.78
N PHE A 45 -1.41 14.46 -13.93
CA PHE A 45 -1.29 13.80 -15.23
C PHE A 45 -2.55 13.98 -16.08
N PHE A 46 -3.72 13.82 -15.48
CA PHE A 46 -5.00 14.04 -16.15
C PHE A 46 -5.11 15.43 -16.76
N VAL A 47 -4.83 16.47 -15.98
CA VAL A 47 -4.97 17.86 -16.44
C VAL A 47 -3.98 18.18 -17.55
N VAL A 48 -2.75 17.69 -17.47
CA VAL A 48 -1.74 17.88 -18.54
C VAL A 48 -2.23 17.25 -19.84
N ILE A 49 -2.67 16.00 -19.80
CA ILE A 49 -3.19 15.28 -20.97
C ILE A 49 -4.41 16.01 -21.55
N LEU A 50 -5.33 16.43 -20.68
CA LEU A 50 -6.56 17.10 -21.08
C LEU A 50 -6.30 18.48 -21.72
N SER A 51 -5.33 19.21 -21.19
CA SER A 51 -4.91 20.51 -21.75
C SER A 51 -4.34 20.34 -23.17
N VAL A 52 -3.48 19.33 -23.38
CA VAL A 52 -2.91 19.03 -24.71
C VAL A 52 -3.96 18.54 -25.71
N GLN A 53 -4.95 17.77 -25.27
CA GLN A 53 -6.01 17.26 -26.14
C GLN A 53 -7.11 18.27 -26.46
N GLN A 54 -7.34 19.24 -25.58
CA GLN A 54 -8.26 20.34 -25.86
C GLN A 54 -7.73 21.24 -26.98
N ASP A 55 -6.40 21.42 -27.07
CA ASP A 55 -5.75 22.17 -28.15
C ASP A 55 -5.81 21.43 -29.50
N THR A 56 -5.99 20.10 -29.50
CA THR A 56 -6.01 19.24 -30.71
C THR A 56 -7.39 18.69 -31.07
N GLY A 57 -8.43 18.98 -30.29
CA GLY A 57 -9.82 18.59 -30.58
C GLY A 57 -10.14 17.10 -30.35
N GLY A 58 -9.36 16.39 -29.55
CA GLY A 58 -9.52 14.95 -29.29
C GLY A 58 -10.67 14.58 -28.35
N ASN A 59 -11.11 13.31 -28.39
CA ASN A 59 -12.24 12.81 -27.59
C ASN A 59 -11.90 12.71 -26.08
N LEU A 60 -12.24 13.76 -25.33
CA LEU A 60 -12.10 13.86 -23.87
C LEU A 60 -12.72 12.68 -23.09
N ALA A 61 -13.78 12.08 -23.62
CA ALA A 61 -14.43 10.92 -22.98
C ALA A 61 -13.52 9.68 -22.99
N GLU A 62 -12.71 9.51 -24.04
CA GLU A 62 -11.74 8.41 -24.16
C GLU A 62 -10.62 8.54 -23.12
N VAL A 63 -10.15 9.76 -22.90
CA VAL A 63 -9.08 10.10 -21.95
C VAL A 63 -9.51 9.85 -20.52
N LEU A 64 -10.72 10.34 -20.17
CA LEU A 64 -11.31 10.12 -18.85
C LEU A 64 -11.53 8.62 -18.60
N THR A 65 -11.93 7.87 -19.64
CA THR A 65 -12.09 6.42 -19.58
C THR A 65 -10.75 5.72 -19.34
N ASN A 66 -9.70 6.12 -20.05
CA ASN A 66 -8.35 5.57 -19.90
C ASN A 66 -7.78 5.83 -18.50
N LEU A 67 -7.92 7.05 -17.98
CA LEU A 67 -7.49 7.36 -16.61
C LEU A 67 -8.27 6.58 -15.56
N SER A 68 -9.60 6.50 -15.73
CA SER A 68 -10.44 5.71 -14.82
C SER A 68 -10.00 4.25 -14.79
N ASN A 69 -9.62 3.70 -15.95
CA ASN A 69 -9.06 2.36 -16.05
C ASN A 69 -7.69 2.26 -15.34
N ILE A 70 -6.81 3.24 -15.47
CA ILE A 70 -5.51 3.28 -14.79
C ILE A 70 -5.67 3.34 -13.27
N ILE A 71 -6.54 4.22 -12.75
CA ILE A 71 -6.82 4.35 -11.32
C ILE A 71 -7.37 3.03 -10.76
N ARG A 72 -8.34 2.41 -11.46
CA ARG A 72 -8.89 1.11 -11.07
C ARG A 72 -7.82 0.02 -11.06
N LYS A 73 -6.96 -0.05 -12.10
CA LYS A 73 -5.84 -0.99 -12.17
C LYS A 73 -4.84 -0.77 -11.03
N ARG A 74 -4.47 0.47 -10.71
CA ARG A 74 -3.61 0.79 -9.56
C ARG A 74 -4.23 0.35 -8.23
N LYS A 75 -5.53 0.59 -8.03
CA LYS A 75 -6.24 0.12 -6.84
C LYS A 75 -6.24 -1.40 -6.74
N GLN A 76 -6.53 -2.10 -7.83
CA GLN A 76 -6.48 -3.57 -7.88
C GLN A 76 -5.07 -4.10 -7.60
N LEU A 77 -4.03 -3.46 -8.13
CA LEU A 77 -2.64 -3.83 -7.86
C LEU A 77 -2.29 -3.67 -6.38
N ARG A 78 -2.65 -2.54 -5.75
CA ARG A 78 -2.45 -2.33 -4.31
C ARG A 78 -3.18 -3.39 -3.47
N LEU A 79 -4.42 -3.71 -3.81
CA LEU A 79 -5.17 -4.78 -3.13
C LEU A 79 -4.51 -6.14 -3.31
N LYS A 80 -4.01 -6.45 -4.51
CA LYS A 80 -3.29 -7.70 -4.78
C LYS A 80 -1.97 -7.77 -4.01
N ILE A 81 -1.20 -6.69 -3.95
CA ILE A 81 0.03 -6.60 -3.15
C ILE A 81 -0.29 -6.81 -1.66
N ASN A 82 -1.33 -6.16 -1.14
CA ASN A 82 -1.76 -6.35 0.25
C ASN A 82 -2.19 -7.80 0.55
N ALA A 83 -2.88 -8.45 -0.38
CA ALA A 83 -3.29 -9.85 -0.23
C ALA A 83 -2.07 -10.80 -0.26
N MET A 84 -1.18 -10.66 -1.25
CA MET A 84 0.02 -11.51 -1.37
C MET A 84 1.00 -11.31 -0.20
N THR A 85 1.18 -10.07 0.26
CA THR A 85 2.01 -9.79 1.44
C THR A 85 1.39 -10.36 2.72
N SER A 86 0.05 -10.44 2.81
CA SER A 86 -0.63 -11.07 3.95
C SER A 86 -0.39 -12.58 4.01
N GLU A 87 -0.39 -13.26 2.86
CA GLU A 87 -0.05 -14.69 2.76
C GLU A 87 1.41 -14.94 3.21
N GLY A 88 2.36 -14.15 2.70
CA GLY A 88 3.77 -14.24 3.11
C GLY A 88 3.99 -13.96 4.60
N ARG A 89 3.25 -13.01 5.19
CA ARG A 89 3.28 -12.73 6.64
C ARG A 89 2.78 -13.92 7.44
N PHE A 90 1.65 -14.50 7.05
CA PHE A 90 1.07 -15.64 7.76
C PHE A 90 2.03 -16.82 7.80
N THR A 91 2.66 -17.13 6.67
CA THR A 91 3.70 -18.16 6.59
C THR A 91 4.90 -17.84 7.47
N ALA A 92 5.39 -16.59 7.47
CA ALA A 92 6.49 -16.17 8.36
C ALA A 92 6.14 -16.32 9.86
N TRP A 93 4.90 -16.00 10.25
CA TRP A 93 4.41 -16.21 11.62
C TRP A 93 4.34 -17.68 12.00
N ILE A 94 3.91 -18.56 11.09
CA ILE A 94 3.93 -20.01 11.30
C ILE A 94 5.36 -20.48 11.56
N PHE A 95 6.31 -20.15 10.68
CA PHE A 95 7.70 -20.56 10.84
C PHE A 95 8.35 -20.00 12.12
N ALA A 96 8.02 -18.76 12.50
CA ALA A 96 8.49 -18.18 13.76
C ALA A 96 7.92 -18.89 15.00
N GLY A 97 6.74 -19.50 14.90
CA GLY A 97 6.09 -20.22 15.98
C GLY A 97 6.57 -21.66 16.18
N ILE A 98 7.05 -22.33 15.11
CA ILE A 98 7.57 -23.70 15.16
C ILE A 98 8.55 -23.94 16.32
N PRO A 99 9.64 -23.16 16.50
CA PRO A 99 10.61 -23.44 17.56
C PRO A 99 10.01 -23.33 18.97
N ILE A 100 9.00 -22.47 19.16
CA ILE A 100 8.30 -22.34 20.45
C ILE A 100 7.48 -23.60 20.74
N VAL A 101 6.76 -24.10 19.72
CA VAL A 101 5.97 -25.33 19.82
C VAL A 101 6.88 -26.54 20.05
N GLU A 102 8.01 -26.62 19.35
CA GLU A 102 8.99 -27.70 19.53
C GLU A 102 9.60 -27.70 20.93
N ILE A 103 10.02 -26.54 21.45
CA ILE A 103 10.54 -26.44 22.84
C ILE A 103 9.46 -26.88 23.84
N PHE A 104 8.22 -26.44 23.65
CA PHE A 104 7.11 -26.84 24.51
C PHE A 104 6.83 -28.35 24.44
N ALA A 105 6.84 -28.94 23.25
CA ALA A 105 6.63 -30.37 23.06
C ALA A 105 7.74 -31.20 23.72
N ILE A 106 9.01 -30.82 23.53
CA ILE A 106 10.15 -31.50 24.17
C ILE A 106 10.07 -31.36 25.69
N TRP A 107 9.67 -30.20 26.21
CA TRP A 107 9.51 -29.99 27.65
C TRP A 107 8.47 -30.94 28.28
N VAL A 108 7.36 -31.22 27.57
CA VAL A 108 6.32 -32.15 28.05
C VAL A 108 6.75 -33.62 27.93
N ILE A 109 7.46 -33.99 26.87
CA ILE A 109 7.82 -35.39 26.59
C ILE A 109 9.09 -35.80 27.35
N THR A 110 10.15 -34.99 27.26
CA THR A 110 11.47 -35.31 27.81
C THR A 110 12.15 -34.03 28.33
N PRO A 111 11.76 -33.52 29.51
CA PRO A 111 12.28 -32.24 30.04
C PRO A 111 13.80 -32.26 30.27
N GLU A 112 14.36 -33.42 30.58
CA GLU A 112 15.80 -33.64 30.77
C GLU A 112 16.63 -33.29 29.52
N TYR A 113 16.01 -33.38 28.33
CA TYR A 113 16.67 -33.07 27.06
C TYR A 113 16.94 -31.57 26.88
N LEU A 114 16.15 -30.71 27.53
CA LEU A 114 16.33 -29.26 27.48
C LEU A 114 17.28 -28.72 28.55
N GLU A 115 17.62 -29.51 29.58
CA GLU A 115 18.50 -29.05 30.65
C GLU A 115 19.87 -28.52 30.18
N PRO A 116 20.58 -29.19 29.25
CA PRO A 116 21.86 -28.69 28.77
C PRO A 116 21.72 -27.34 28.05
N LEU A 117 20.56 -27.08 27.44
CA LEU A 117 20.29 -25.83 26.72
C LEU A 117 20.36 -24.61 27.65
N PHE A 118 19.97 -24.77 28.92
CA PHE A 118 19.96 -23.70 29.92
C PHE A 118 21.15 -23.74 30.89
N LYS A 119 21.67 -24.95 31.17
CA LYS A 119 22.74 -25.16 32.17
C LYS A 119 24.16 -25.10 31.60
N THR A 120 24.34 -25.21 30.29
CA THR A 120 25.67 -25.15 29.67
C THR A 120 25.90 -23.81 28.97
N ASP A 121 27.14 -23.32 29.01
CA ASP A 121 27.52 -22.08 28.32
C ASP A 121 27.28 -22.16 26.81
N GLY A 122 27.53 -23.33 26.20
CA GLY A 122 27.25 -23.58 24.78
C GLY A 122 25.75 -23.55 24.46
N GLY A 123 24.91 -24.11 25.34
CA GLY A 123 23.45 -24.07 25.23
C GLY A 123 22.92 -22.64 25.27
N ASN A 124 23.36 -21.84 26.23
CA ASN A 124 22.95 -20.45 26.39
C ASN A 124 23.36 -19.57 25.20
N ILE A 125 24.56 -19.78 24.64
CA ILE A 125 25.00 -19.11 23.40
C ILE A 125 24.10 -19.52 22.22
N GLY A 126 23.80 -20.81 22.07
CA GLY A 126 22.90 -21.30 21.02
C GLY A 126 21.49 -20.69 21.13
N LEU A 127 20.97 -20.59 22.35
CA LEU A 127 19.67 -19.98 22.65
C LEU A 127 19.66 -18.48 22.30
N ALA A 128 20.72 -17.76 22.65
CA ALA A 128 20.88 -16.35 22.30
C ALA A 128 20.92 -16.14 20.78
N ILE A 129 21.63 -17.00 20.03
CA ILE A 129 21.65 -16.96 18.56
C ILE A 129 20.26 -17.25 17.98
N ALA A 130 19.57 -18.28 18.48
CA ALA A 130 18.24 -18.64 18.02
C ALA A 130 17.23 -17.50 18.20
N VAL A 131 17.21 -16.88 19.39
CA VAL A 131 16.37 -15.71 19.67
C VAL A 131 16.76 -14.54 18.77
N GLY A 132 18.06 -14.29 18.58
CA GLY A 132 18.56 -13.26 17.67
C GLY A 132 18.08 -13.45 16.23
N LEU A 133 18.13 -14.68 15.71
CA LEU A 133 17.64 -15.03 14.37
C LEU A 133 16.13 -14.84 14.23
N ILE A 134 15.35 -15.23 15.24
CA ILE A 134 13.88 -15.04 15.25
C ILE A 134 13.54 -13.54 15.23
N VAL A 135 14.20 -12.74 16.07
CA VAL A 135 14.00 -11.28 16.11
C VAL A 135 14.40 -10.65 14.79
N PHE A 136 15.52 -11.07 14.21
CA PHE A 136 15.99 -10.59 12.91
C PHE A 136 15.02 -10.95 11.76
N ALA A 137 14.47 -12.16 11.77
CA ALA A 137 13.46 -12.59 10.80
C ALA A 137 12.20 -11.73 10.90
N ILE A 138 11.67 -11.52 12.11
CA ILE A 138 10.50 -10.65 12.35
C ILE A 138 10.78 -9.21 11.89
N TYR A 139 11.99 -8.71 12.15
CA TYR A 139 12.41 -7.37 11.72
C TYR A 139 12.41 -7.23 10.19
N ILE A 140 13.00 -8.20 9.47
CA ILE A 140 13.00 -8.21 8.00
C ILE A 140 11.57 -8.28 7.46
N SER A 141 10.73 -9.16 8.00
CA SER A 141 9.32 -9.27 7.58
C SER A 141 8.57 -7.95 7.75
N LYS A 142 8.77 -7.24 8.87
CA LYS A 142 8.18 -5.90 9.07
C LYS A 142 8.71 -4.87 8.09
N ARG A 143 10.01 -4.92 7.77
CA ARG A 143 10.65 -3.94 6.86
C ARG A 143 10.19 -4.11 5.42
N LEU A 144 10.15 -5.35 4.93
CA LEU A 144 9.62 -5.67 3.59
C LEU A 144 8.17 -5.17 3.44
N CYS A 145 7.39 -5.29 4.50
CA CYS A 145 5.99 -4.85 4.51
C CYS A 145 5.78 -3.33 4.52
N LYS A 146 6.78 -2.57 4.94
CA LYS A 146 6.69 -1.10 5.02
C LYS A 146 7.08 -0.43 3.69
N ILE A 147 7.67 -1.18 2.76
CA ILE A 147 8.16 -0.67 1.46
C ILE A 147 7.02 -0.51 0.44
N ASP A 148 5.86 -1.15 0.66
CA ASP A 148 4.73 -1.17 -0.29
C ASP A 148 3.56 -0.22 0.06
N ILE A 149 3.69 0.61 1.10
CA ILE A 149 2.71 1.65 1.48
C ILE A 149 3.26 3.04 1.12
#